data_AF-A0A435G7X1-F1
#
_entry.id   AF-A0A435G7X1-F1
#
_cell.length_a   1.000
_cell.length_b   1.000
_cell.length_c   1.000
_cell.angle_alpha   90.00
_cell.angle_beta   90.00
_cell.angle_gamma   90.00
#
_symmetry.space_group_name_H-M   'P 1'
#
loop_
_entity.id
_entity.type
_entity.pdbx_description
1 polymer ?
#
loop_
_entity_poly.entity_id
_entity_poly.type
_entity_poly.pdbx_seq_one_letter_code
_entity_poly.pdbx_strand_id
1 'polypeptide(L)' 'TDAWLGVELFLKPGEEILVARDGGDVAEIMCSLTSSRAKAIGQAALCRVLADHTYALRADVADAVFKRHFEQGTVEAAE' A
#
# COMPACT_ATOMS: atom_id res chain seq x y z
N THR A 1 -12.67 5.39 7.37
CA THR A 1 -11.59 5.12 8.34
C THR A 1 -10.48 4.39 7.62
N ASP A 2 -9.23 4.62 8.02
CA ASP A 2 -8.05 3.90 7.50
C ASP A 2 -7.93 2.46 8.07
N ALA A 3 -8.85 2.05 8.96
CA ALA A 3 -8.94 0.72 9.53
C ALA A 3 -9.76 -0.21 8.63
N TRP A 4 -9.15 -0.67 7.53
CA TRP A 4 -9.73 -1.67 6.64
C TRP A 4 -8.87 -2.95 6.61
N LEU A 5 -9.51 -4.09 6.35
CA LEU A 5 -8.87 -5.40 6.35
C LEU A 5 -7.85 -5.50 5.20
N GLY A 6 -6.59 -5.80 5.51
CA GLY A 6 -5.53 -5.95 4.52
C GLY A 6 -4.66 -4.70 4.33
N VAL A 7 -4.85 -3.64 5.14
CA VAL A 7 -3.95 -2.47 5.13
C VAL A 7 -2.48 -2.86 5.40
N GLU A 8 -2.29 -3.90 6.21
CA GLU A 8 -1.00 -4.52 6.54
C GLU A 8 -0.28 -5.16 5.34
N LEU A 9 -1.01 -5.42 4.24
CA LEU A 9 -0.41 -5.89 2.98
C LEU A 9 0.30 -4.76 2.21
N PHE A 10 0.04 -3.51 2.56
CA PHE A 10 0.57 -2.33 1.88
C PHE A 10 1.55 -1.56 2.74
N LEU A 11 1.18 -1.29 4.00
CA LEU A 11 1.95 -0.52 4.97
C LEU A 11 1.88 -1.18 6.35
N LYS A 12 2.97 -1.16 7.10
CA LYS A 12 3.02 -1.66 8.47
C LYS A 12 2.36 -0.68 9.46
N PRO A 13 1.25 -1.07 10.13
CA PRO A 13 0.63 -0.20 11.14
C PRO A 13 1.56 0.10 12.31
N GLY A 14 1.57 1.35 12.76
CA GLY A 14 2.43 1.86 13.84
C GLY A 14 3.85 2.25 13.41
N GLU A 15 4.31 1.77 12.26
CA GLU A 15 5.67 2.01 11.72
C GLU A 15 5.67 2.85 10.44
N GLU A 16 4.79 2.51 9.49
CA GLU A 16 4.69 3.15 8.17
C GLU A 16 3.34 3.88 7.99
N ILE A 17 2.36 3.62 8.87
CA ILE A 17 1.06 4.30 8.89
C ILE A 17 0.49 4.30 10.31
N LEU A 18 -0.32 5.31 10.65
CA LEU A 18 -1.15 5.29 11.85
C LEU A 18 -2.60 5.02 11.45
N VAL A 19 -3.21 3.99 12.03
CA VAL A 19 -4.56 3.55 11.69
C VAL A 19 -5.52 4.07 12.76
N ALA A 20 -6.57 4.78 12.34
CA ALA A 20 -7.62 5.29 13.22
C ALA A 20 -8.97 4.71 12.80
N ARG A 21 -9.68 4.02 13.69
CA ARG A 21 -10.98 3.37 13.42
C ARG A 21 -12.12 4.37 13.37
N ASP A 22 -12.02 5.43 14.16
CA ASP A 22 -13.02 6.49 14.30
C ASP A 22 -12.39 7.82 14.72
N GLY A 23 -13.22 8.82 15.01
CA GLY A 23 -12.75 10.15 15.43
C GLY A 23 -12.09 10.18 16.81
N GLY A 24 -12.39 9.24 17.70
CA GLY A 24 -11.74 9.13 19.01
C GLY A 24 -10.28 8.72 18.86
N ASP A 25 -10.02 7.70 18.04
CA ASP A 25 -8.65 7.28 17.70
C ASP A 25 -7.85 8.43 17.05
N VAL A 26 -8.50 9.22 16.16
CA VAL A 26 -7.85 10.40 15.56
C VAL A 26 -7.46 11.42 16.64
N ALA A 27 -8.36 11.72 17.58
CA ALA A 27 -8.07 12.66 18.66
C ALA A 27 -6.92 12.16 19.54
N GLU A 28 -6.89 10.87 19.89
CA GLU A 28 -5.82 10.26 20.67
C GLU A 28 -4.47 10.32 19.96
N ILE A 29 -4.44 10.00 18.65
CA ILE A 29 -3.23 10.12 17.82
C ILE A 29 -2.75 11.56 17.81
N MET A 30 -3.62 12.53 17.57
CA MET A 30 -3.22 13.95 17.53
C MET A 30 -2.70 14.47 18.87
N CYS A 31 -3.25 13.99 19.98
CA CYS A 31 -2.79 14.35 21.33
C CYS A 31 -1.45 13.73 21.71
N SER A 32 -1.16 12.51 21.24
CA SER A 32 0.02 11.73 21.63
C SER A 32 1.18 11.79 20.63
N LEU A 33 0.92 12.15 19.38
CA LEU A 33 1.91 12.13 18.31
C LEU A 33 2.88 13.30 18.42
N THR A 34 4.16 12.96 18.62
CA THR A 34 5.24 13.96 18.57
C THR A 34 5.72 14.18 17.15
N SER A 35 6.28 15.35 16.86
CA SER A 35 6.86 15.66 15.54
C SER A 35 7.97 14.69 15.15
N SER A 36 8.77 14.23 16.11
CA SER A 36 9.84 13.25 15.87
C SER A 36 9.29 11.90 15.41
N ARG A 37 8.23 11.42 16.06
CA ARG A 37 7.56 10.17 15.70
C ARG A 37 6.83 10.29 14.37
N ALA A 38 6.13 11.41 14.13
CA ALA A 38 5.48 11.67 12.85
C ALA A 38 6.48 11.65 11.68
N LYS A 39 7.64 12.28 11.86
CA LYS A 39 8.71 12.27 10.85
C LYS A 39 9.26 10.87 10.60
N ALA A 40 9.50 10.09 11.66
CA ALA A 40 9.99 8.72 11.54
C ALA A 40 9.02 7.83 10.74
N ILE A 41 7.73 7.89 11.09
CA ILE A 41 6.68 7.13 10.40
C ILE A 41 6.57 7.57 8.93
N GLY A 42 6.53 8.88 8.68
CA GLY A 42 6.44 9.41 7.32
C GLY A 42 7.64 9.02 6.44
N GLN A 43 8.84 8.99 7.01
CA GLN A 43 10.04 8.56 6.29
C GLN A 43 9.97 7.07 5.93
N ALA A 44 9.54 6.21 6.87
CA ALA A 44 9.37 4.78 6.62
C ALA A 44 8.29 4.53 5.56
N ALA A 45 7.16 5.24 5.66
CA ALA A 45 6.08 5.21 4.66
C ALA A 45 6.57 5.60 3.27
N LEU A 46 7.32 6.71 3.16
CA LEU A 46 7.86 7.18 1.89
C LEU A 46 8.78 6.14 1.25
N CYS A 47 9.70 5.56 2.03
CA CYS A 47 10.59 4.50 1.55
C CYS A 47 9.80 3.29 1.03
N ARG A 48 8.79 2.83 1.78
CA ARG A 48 7.91 1.72 1.38
C ARG A 48 7.15 2.03 0.09
N VAL A 49 6.52 3.20 0.00
CA VAL A 49 5.68 3.58 -1.15
C VAL A 49 6.50 3.71 -2.42
N LEU A 50 7.70 4.30 -2.34
CA LEU A 50 8.59 4.40 -3.50
C LEU A 50 9.15 3.04 -3.95
N ALA A 51 9.34 2.11 -3.02
CA ALA A 51 9.82 0.78 -3.33
C ALA A 51 8.74 -0.09 -3.98
N ASP A 52 7.50 -0.04 -3.48
CA ASP A 52 6.51 -1.09 -3.76
C ASP A 52 5.23 -0.57 -4.44
N HIS A 53 4.91 0.72 -4.33
CA HIS A 53 3.56 1.25 -4.62
C HIS A 53 3.54 2.37 -5.67
N THR A 54 4.53 2.41 -6.55
CA THR A 54 4.56 3.38 -7.66
C THR A 54 3.65 2.94 -8.82
N TYR A 55 3.17 3.91 -9.60
CA TYR A 55 2.40 3.62 -10.81
C TYR A 55 3.23 2.90 -11.88
N ALA A 56 4.53 3.15 -11.96
CA ALA A 56 5.43 2.45 -12.87
C ALA A 56 5.41 0.94 -12.58
N LEU A 57 5.64 0.55 -11.32
CA LEU A 57 5.60 -0.87 -10.91
C LEU A 57 4.22 -1.49 -11.15
N ARG A 58 3.14 -0.76 -10.86
CA ARG A 58 1.77 -1.25 -11.15
C ARG A 58 1.53 -1.44 -12.64
N ALA A 59 2.04 -0.57 -13.50
CA ALA A 59 1.92 -0.70 -14.94
C ALA A 59 2.67 -1.94 -15.46
N ASP A 60 3.89 -2.18 -14.95
CA ASP A 60 4.67 -3.37 -15.31
C ASP A 60 3.95 -4.66 -14.93
N VAL A 61 3.35 -4.71 -13.73
CA VAL A 61 2.53 -5.85 -13.28
C VAL A 61 1.32 -6.05 -14.20
N ALA A 62 0.60 -4.97 -14.53
CA ALA A 62 -0.57 -5.05 -15.40
C ALA A 62 -0.20 -5.54 -16.81
N ASP A 63 0.85 -5.00 -17.40
CA ASP A 63 1.36 -5.40 -18.71
C ASP A 63 1.73 -6.89 -18.75
N ALA A 64 2.45 -7.38 -17.72
CA ALA A 64 2.80 -8.80 -17.61
C ALA A 64 1.56 -9.70 -17.50
N VAL A 65 0.55 -9.29 -16.75
CA VAL A 65 -0.73 -10.03 -16.63
C VAL A 65 -1.46 -10.09 -17.98
N PHE A 66 -1.54 -8.98 -18.70
CA PHE A 66 -2.20 -8.96 -20.01
C PHE A 66 -1.47 -9.81 -21.03
N LYS A 67 -0.14 -9.70 -21.13
CA LYS A 67 0.67 -10.54 -22.02
C LYS A 67 0.44 -12.02 -21.75
N ARG A 68 0.54 -12.43 -20.48
CA ARG A 68 0.29 -13.83 -20.08
C ARG A 68 -1.12 -14.29 -20.48
N HIS A 69 -2.13 -13.45 -20.27
CA HIS A 69 -3.51 -13.81 -20.61
C HIS A 69 -3.69 -14.02 -22.13
N PHE A 70 -3.14 -13.13 -22.96
CA PHE A 70 -3.22 -13.26 -24.42
C PHE A 70 -2.39 -14.41 -24.97
N GLU A 71 -1.23 -14.71 -24.37
CA GLU A 71 -0.43 -15.89 -24.71
C GLU A 71 -1.19 -17.19 -24.44
N GLN A 72 -1.87 -17.30 -23.30
CA GLN A 72 -2.67 -18.48 -22.93
C GLN A 72 -3.87 -18.68 -23.86
N GLY A 73 -4.59 -17.62 -24.22
CA GLY A 73 -5.72 -17.71 -25.17
C GLY A 73 -5.33 -18.07 -26.60
N THR A 74 -4.08 -17.81 -27.00
CA THR A 74 -3.57 -18.18 -28.34
C THR A 74 -3.25 -19.67 -28.42
N VAL A 75 -2.87 -20.30 -27.31
CA VAL A 75 -2.58 -21.74 -27.25
C VAL A 75 -3.87 -22.58 -27.27
N GLU A 76 -4.90 -22.17 -26.53
CA GLU A 76 -6.20 -22.89 -26.54
C GLU A 76 -6.94 -22.81 -27.88
N ALA A 77 -6.73 -21.77 -28.68
CA ALA A 77 -7.34 -21.63 -30.01
C ALA A 77 -6.60 -22.41 -31.11
N ALA A 78 -5.43 -22.99 -30.80
CA ALA A 78 -4.60 -23.75 -31.73
C ALA A 78 -4.66 -25.28 -31.52
N GLU A 79 -5.37 -25.76 -30.48
CA GLU A 79 -5.84 -27.15 -30.31
C GLU A 79 -7.25 -27.33 -30.88
#